data_AF-A0A9D7ENJ5-F1
#
_entry.id   AF-A0A9D7ENJ5-F1
#
_cell.length_a   1.000
_cell.length_b   1.000
_cell.length_c   1.000
_cell.angle_alpha   90.00
_cell.angle_beta   90.00
_cell.angle_gamma   90.00
#
_symmetry.space_group_name_H-M   'P 1'
#
loop_
_entity.id
_entity.type
_entity.pdbx_description
1 polymer ?
#
loop_
_entity_poly.entity_id
_entity_poly.type
_entity_poly.pdbx_seq_one_letter_code
_entity_poly.pdbx_strand_id
1 'polypeptide(L)'
;MGLFRAALTEVDGVDVELAAVEINRHVVFEAHKRGRFVILSAHDFKRTPSNVALAGFVRKAKKLGGDVLKVAAKPLGRKDVDRLMDFCSRSSFRRRAFIAMGPLGLASRLEGFRQGSLLTYGYIRRPLAPGQWPIKRLAATLKKPATSGLVPL
;
A
#
# COMPACT_ATOMS: atom_id res chain seq x y z
N MET A 1 4.61 21.71 7.22
CA MET A 1 3.49 21.95 6.27
C MET A 1 3.84 22.69 4.99
N GLY A 2 4.86 23.56 4.97
CA GLY A 2 5.22 24.32 3.77
C GLY A 2 5.40 23.48 2.51
N LEU A 3 6.12 22.36 2.61
CA LEU A 3 6.34 21.44 1.48
C LEU A 3 5.03 20.87 0.91
N PHE A 4 4.13 20.33 1.76
CA PHE A 4 2.86 19.79 1.29
C PHE A 4 1.99 20.87 0.64
N ARG A 5 1.93 22.09 1.20
CA ARG A 5 1.14 23.18 0.61
C ARG A 5 1.65 23.56 -0.78
N ALA A 6 2.97 23.66 -0.94
CA ALA A 6 3.59 23.95 -2.23
C ALA A 6 3.37 22.79 -3.23
N ALA A 7 3.59 21.54 -2.81
CA ALA A 7 3.43 20.40 -3.70
C ALA A 7 1.99 20.20 -4.19
N LEU A 8 0.98 20.48 -3.35
CA LEU A 8 -0.44 20.28 -3.68
C LEU A 8 -0.97 21.12 -4.86
N THR A 9 -0.22 22.11 -5.34
CA THR A 9 -0.56 22.85 -6.57
C THR A 9 -0.18 22.05 -7.82
N GLU A 10 0.86 21.22 -7.74
CA GLU A 10 1.51 20.55 -8.87
C GLU A 10 1.21 19.05 -8.97
N VAL A 11 0.58 18.44 -7.97
CA VAL A 11 0.34 16.99 -7.91
C VAL A 11 -1.14 16.62 -7.88
N ASP A 12 -1.47 15.46 -8.44
CA ASP A 12 -2.83 14.90 -8.36
C ASP A 12 -3.19 14.39 -6.96
N GLY A 13 -2.18 14.02 -6.17
CA GLY A 13 -2.36 13.53 -4.82
C GLY A 13 -1.07 13.38 -4.05
N VAL A 14 -1.22 13.07 -2.76
CA VAL A 14 -0.12 13.00 -1.80
C VAL A 14 -0.19 11.72 -0.98
N ASP A 15 0.97 11.25 -0.54
CA ASP A 15 1.10 10.22 0.47
C ASP A 15 1.50 10.87 1.80
N VAL A 16 0.78 10.57 2.88
CA VAL A 16 1.14 10.99 4.24
C VAL A 16 0.99 9.82 5.21
N GLU A 17 2.01 9.64 6.06
CA GLU A 17 2.02 8.54 7.00
C GLU A 17 0.95 8.68 8.08
N LEU A 18 0.28 7.58 8.40
CA LEU A 18 -0.61 7.47 9.56
C LEU A 18 0.14 7.80 10.86
N ALA A 19 1.44 7.53 10.94
CA ALA A 19 2.26 7.82 12.11
C ALA A 19 2.55 9.31 12.30
N ALA A 20 2.47 10.12 11.24
CA ALA A 20 2.73 11.57 11.27
C ALA A 20 1.56 12.35 11.88
N VAL A 21 1.24 12.06 13.15
CA VAL A 21 0.04 12.56 13.87
C VAL A 21 -0.05 14.08 13.96
N GLU A 22 1.09 14.76 13.93
CA GLU A 22 1.15 16.23 13.98
C GLU A 22 0.64 16.88 12.69
N ILE A 23 0.74 16.19 11.54
CA ILE A 23 0.45 16.80 10.24
C ILE A 23 -0.65 16.08 9.45
N ASN A 24 -0.89 14.79 9.66
CA ASN A 24 -1.72 13.98 8.77
C ASN A 24 -3.14 14.55 8.56
N ARG A 25 -3.81 15.01 9.63
CA ARG A 25 -5.16 15.60 9.56
C ARG A 25 -5.18 16.86 8.71
N HIS A 26 -4.19 17.72 8.89
CA HIS A 26 -4.07 18.97 8.15
C HIS A 26 -3.66 18.72 6.69
N VAL A 27 -2.80 17.73 6.41
CA VAL A 27 -2.47 17.36 5.02
C VAL A 27 -3.71 16.85 4.30
N VAL A 28 -4.49 15.96 4.94
CA VAL A 28 -5.74 15.45 4.35
C VAL A 28 -6.70 16.60 4.04
N PHE A 29 -6.94 17.48 5.02
CA PHE A 29 -7.81 18.63 4.84
C PHE A 29 -7.39 19.55 3.69
N GLU A 30 -6.11 19.93 3.62
CA GLU A 30 -5.61 20.85 2.60
C GLU A 30 -5.57 20.23 1.19
N ALA A 31 -5.32 18.91 1.11
CA ALA A 31 -5.37 18.16 -0.14
C ALA A 31 -6.80 18.10 -0.68
N HIS A 32 -7.75 17.72 0.17
CA HIS A 32 -9.17 17.65 -0.19
C HIS A 32 -9.77 19.01 -0.56
N LYS A 33 -9.38 20.08 0.15
CA LYS A 33 -9.76 21.47 -0.21
C LYS A 33 -9.36 21.83 -1.65
N ARG A 34 -8.32 21.19 -2.19
CA ARG A 34 -7.80 21.40 -3.55
C ARG A 34 -8.20 20.28 -4.52
N GLY A 35 -9.10 19.38 -4.12
CA GLY A 35 -9.52 18.24 -4.94
C GLY A 35 -8.42 17.22 -5.21
N ARG A 36 -7.39 17.13 -4.36
CA ARG A 36 -6.27 16.18 -4.50
C ARG A 36 -6.54 14.90 -3.71
N PHE A 37 -6.15 13.74 -4.23
CA PHE A 37 -6.34 12.47 -3.54
C PHE A 37 -5.27 12.25 -2.46
N VAL A 38 -5.59 11.47 -1.42
CA VAL A 38 -4.67 11.19 -0.32
C VAL A 38 -4.49 9.69 -0.09
N ILE A 39 -3.23 9.23 -0.16
CA ILE A 39 -2.81 7.94 0.36
C ILE A 39 -2.42 8.13 1.82
N LEU A 40 -3.04 7.37 2.72
CA LEU A 40 -2.61 7.23 4.10
C LEU A 40 -1.77 5.96 4.22
N SER A 41 -0.48 6.11 4.51
CA SER A 41 0.45 4.98 4.55
C SER A 41 0.84 4.53 5.96
N ALA A 42 1.14 3.24 6.10
CA ALA A 42 1.86 2.69 7.24
C ALA A 42 2.92 1.72 6.75
N HIS A 43 4.09 1.76 7.38
CA HIS A 43 5.23 0.92 7.02
C HIS A 43 5.81 0.25 8.26
N ASP A 44 6.02 -1.07 8.21
CA ASP A 44 6.79 -1.80 9.24
C ASP A 44 7.91 -2.59 8.57
N PHE A 45 9.13 -2.06 8.67
CA PHE A 45 10.32 -2.67 8.06
C PHE A 45 10.90 -3.83 8.87
N LYS A 46 10.35 -4.13 10.06
CA LYS A 46 10.87 -5.15 10.97
C LYS A 46 9.98 -6.39 11.01
N ARG A 47 8.66 -6.24 10.97
CA ARG A 47 7.70 -7.33 11.12
C ARG A 47 6.36 -7.04 10.45
N THR A 48 5.54 -8.07 10.29
CA THR A 48 4.14 -7.90 9.88
C THR A 48 3.27 -7.58 11.10
N PRO A 49 2.48 -6.47 11.09
CA PRO A 49 1.59 -6.14 12.20
C PRO A 49 0.53 -7.22 12.49
N SER A 50 0.01 -7.25 13.72
CA SER A 50 -1.09 -8.14 14.10
C SER A 50 -2.41 -7.70 13.45
N ASN A 51 -3.40 -8.59 13.38
CA ASN A 51 -4.74 -8.24 12.87
C ASN A 51 -5.38 -7.06 13.63
N VAL A 52 -5.13 -6.96 14.94
CA VAL A 52 -5.60 -5.84 15.77
C VAL A 52 -4.97 -4.52 15.35
N ALA A 53 -3.65 -4.51 15.10
CA ALA A 53 -2.94 -3.33 14.62
C ALA A 53 -3.40 -2.92 13.20
N LEU A 54 -3.56 -3.89 12.30
CA LEU A 54 -4.06 -3.65 10.94
C LEU A 54 -5.49 -3.08 10.98
N ALA A 55 -6.37 -3.58 11.85
CA ALA A 55 -7.70 -3.02 12.08
C ALA A 55 -7.62 -1.59 12.66
N GLY A 56 -6.64 -1.32 13.51
CA GLY A 56 -6.34 0.02 14.00
C GLY A 56 -6.00 1.01 12.87
N PHE A 57 -5.18 0.59 11.90
CA PHE A 57 -4.86 1.41 10.72
C PHE A 57 -6.09 1.70 9.87
N VAL A 58 -6.96 0.71 9.66
CA VAL A 58 -8.24 0.90 8.96
C VAL A 58 -9.11 1.93 9.68
N ARG A 59 -9.28 1.82 11.00
CA ARG A 59 -10.06 2.78 11.79
C ARG A 59 -9.47 4.19 11.70
N LYS A 60 -8.14 4.32 11.82
CA LYS A 60 -7.46 5.62 11.73
C LYS A 60 -7.60 6.24 10.35
N ALA A 61 -7.44 5.45 9.28
CA ALA A 61 -7.60 5.93 7.91
C ALA A 61 -9.04 6.41 7.63
N LYS A 62 -10.05 5.67 8.12
CA LYS A 62 -11.46 6.09 8.03
C LYS A 62 -11.71 7.40 8.79
N LYS A 63 -11.18 7.52 10.01
CA LYS A 63 -11.34 8.72 10.84
C LYS A 63 -10.68 9.95 10.21
N LEU A 64 -9.51 9.77 9.61
CA LEU A 64 -8.79 10.86 8.94
C LEU A 64 -9.41 11.23 7.58
N GLY A 65 -10.16 10.31 6.96
CA GLY A 65 -10.80 10.54 5.67
C GLY A 65 -9.87 10.34 4.47
N GLY A 66 -8.82 9.53 4.57
CA GLY A 66 -7.96 9.27 3.41
C GLY A 66 -8.70 8.55 2.28
N ASP A 67 -8.20 8.68 1.04
CA ASP A 67 -8.79 8.05 -0.14
C ASP A 67 -8.29 6.61 -0.34
N VAL A 68 -7.03 6.34 0.00
CA VAL A 68 -6.41 5.01 -0.10
C VAL A 68 -5.66 4.70 1.19
N LEU A 69 -5.87 3.50 1.76
CA LEU A 69 -5.01 2.98 2.83
C LEU A 69 -3.89 2.11 2.24
N LYS A 70 -2.64 2.51 2.43
CA LYS A 70 -1.47 1.71 2.04
C LYS A 70 -0.77 1.13 3.27
N VAL A 71 -0.58 -0.19 3.32
CA VAL A 71 0.20 -0.86 4.37
C VAL A 71 1.30 -1.68 3.74
N ALA A 72 2.55 -1.40 4.09
CA ALA A 72 3.71 -2.17 3.65
C ALA A 72 4.45 -2.75 4.86
N ALA A 73 4.62 -4.07 4.93
CA ALA A 73 5.25 -4.70 6.10
C ALA A 73 6.22 -5.83 5.73
N LYS A 74 7.23 -6.06 6.58
CA LYS A 74 8.21 -7.13 6.40
C LYS A 74 7.69 -8.46 6.98
N PRO A 75 7.35 -9.46 6.13
CA PRO A 75 7.03 -10.79 6.61
C PRO A 75 8.27 -11.50 7.16
N LEU A 76 8.10 -12.28 8.22
CA LEU A 76 9.12 -13.18 8.77
C LEU A 76 8.91 -14.65 8.35
N GLY A 77 7.81 -14.93 7.65
CA GLY A 77 7.49 -16.25 7.11
C GLY A 77 6.21 -16.24 6.27
N ARG A 78 5.82 -17.41 5.74
CA ARG A 78 4.64 -17.53 4.88
C ARG A 78 3.35 -17.09 5.57
N LYS A 79 3.17 -17.44 6.84
CA LYS A 79 2.01 -17.02 7.66
C LYS A 79 1.82 -15.49 7.72
N ASP A 80 2.90 -14.73 7.67
CA ASP A 80 2.82 -13.28 7.67
C ASP A 80 2.39 -12.72 6.31
N VAL A 81 2.80 -13.37 5.21
CA VAL A 81 2.34 -13.04 3.86
C VAL A 81 0.85 -13.32 3.74
N ASP A 82 0.42 -14.51 4.16
CA ASP A 82 -0.98 -14.92 4.14
C ASP A 82 -1.83 -13.98 5.02
N ARG A 83 -1.36 -13.62 6.23
CA ARG A 83 -2.03 -12.63 7.09
C ARG A 83 -2.27 -11.30 6.39
N LEU A 84 -1.28 -10.75 5.66
CA LEU A 84 -1.45 -9.49 4.94
C LEU A 84 -2.43 -9.62 3.78
N MET A 85 -2.40 -10.74 3.04
CA MET A 85 -3.30 -10.98 1.90
C MET A 85 -4.74 -11.22 2.37
N ASP A 86 -4.94 -12.02 3.40
CA ASP A 86 -6.25 -12.26 4.01
C ASP A 86 -6.85 -10.97 4.58
N PHE A 87 -6.03 -10.16 5.25
CA PHE A 87 -6.49 -8.87 5.73
C PHE A 87 -6.82 -7.93 4.56
N CYS A 88 -6.00 -7.96 3.49
CA CYS A 88 -6.29 -7.21 2.28
C CYS A 88 -7.63 -7.65 1.68
N SER A 89 -7.89 -8.92 1.43
CA SER A 89 -9.15 -9.36 0.81
C SER A 89 -10.39 -8.99 1.63
N ARG A 90 -10.29 -9.05 2.97
CA ARG A 90 -11.43 -8.81 3.90
C ARG A 90 -11.55 -7.39 4.44
N SER A 91 -10.61 -6.50 4.12
CA SER A 91 -10.59 -5.15 4.70
C SER A 91 -11.85 -4.36 4.33
N SER A 92 -12.43 -3.69 5.34
CA SER A 92 -13.59 -2.80 5.17
C SER A 92 -13.23 -1.43 4.60
N PHE A 93 -11.94 -1.18 4.32
CA PHE A 93 -11.49 0.01 3.58
C PHE A 93 -11.40 -0.36 2.09
N ARG A 94 -12.38 0.05 1.28
CA ARG A 94 -12.51 -0.43 -0.10
C ARG A 94 -11.30 -0.11 -0.97
N ARG A 95 -10.73 1.08 -0.82
CA ARG A 95 -9.58 1.55 -1.59
C ARG A 95 -8.28 1.34 -0.82
N ARG A 96 -7.57 0.25 -1.08
CA ARG A 96 -6.45 -0.18 -0.22
C ARG A 96 -5.30 -0.76 -1.00
N ALA A 97 -4.12 -0.79 -0.40
CA ALA A 97 -2.97 -1.51 -0.91
C ALA A 97 -2.18 -2.15 0.22
N PHE A 98 -2.02 -3.47 0.18
CA PHE A 98 -1.25 -4.23 1.18
C PHE A 98 -0.07 -4.89 0.50
N ILE A 99 1.13 -4.65 1.03
CA ILE A 99 2.38 -5.03 0.39
C ILE A 99 3.22 -5.81 1.40
N ALA A 100 3.41 -7.11 1.15
CA ALA A 100 4.47 -7.84 1.84
C ALA A 100 5.81 -7.49 1.17
N MET A 101 6.74 -6.94 1.95
CA MET A 101 8.07 -6.57 1.47
C MET A 101 8.99 -7.78 1.43
N GLY A 102 10.16 -7.65 0.78
CA GLY A 102 11.16 -8.71 0.80
C GLY A 102 10.91 -9.83 -0.20
N PRO A 103 11.86 -10.77 -0.31
CA PRO A 103 11.76 -11.93 -1.20
C PRO A 103 10.50 -12.77 -0.93
N LEU A 104 10.13 -12.95 0.34
CA LEU A 104 8.92 -13.70 0.74
C LEU A 104 7.62 -13.06 0.22
N GLY A 105 7.61 -11.73 0.09
CA GLY A 105 6.44 -10.98 -0.36
C GLY A 105 6.37 -10.79 -1.88
N LEU A 106 7.31 -11.34 -2.65
CA LEU A 106 7.43 -11.06 -4.09
C LEU A 106 6.16 -11.42 -4.87
N ALA A 107 5.53 -12.57 -4.57
CA ALA A 107 4.27 -12.99 -5.17
C ALA A 107 3.08 -12.13 -4.71
N SER A 108 3.11 -11.60 -3.48
CA SER A 108 2.04 -10.77 -2.91
C SER A 108 1.78 -9.47 -3.70
N ARG A 109 2.79 -8.98 -4.44
CA ARG A 109 2.66 -7.79 -5.29
C ARG A 109 1.77 -8.02 -6.52
N LEU A 110 1.63 -9.27 -6.94
CA LEU A 110 0.71 -9.68 -8.00
C LEU A 110 -0.60 -10.16 -7.39
N GLU A 111 -0.51 -11.06 -6.42
CA GLU A 111 -1.67 -11.72 -5.85
C GLU A 111 -2.53 -10.76 -5.03
N GLY A 112 -1.91 -9.83 -4.29
CA GLY A 112 -2.63 -8.78 -3.59
C GLY A 112 -3.45 -7.91 -4.54
N PHE A 113 -2.97 -7.63 -5.75
CA PHE A 113 -3.73 -6.90 -6.76
C PHE A 113 -5.00 -7.67 -7.18
N ARG A 114 -4.88 -8.99 -7.38
CA ARG A 114 -6.02 -9.87 -7.66
C ARG A 114 -7.02 -9.95 -6.50
N GLN A 115 -6.53 -9.81 -5.27
CA GLN A 115 -7.34 -9.81 -4.04
C GLN A 115 -7.86 -8.42 -3.63
N GLY A 116 -7.82 -7.43 -4.52
CA GLY A 116 -8.42 -6.11 -4.32
C GLY A 116 -7.49 -5.02 -3.80
N SER A 117 -6.17 -5.22 -3.85
CA SER A 117 -5.19 -4.14 -3.73
C SER A 117 -5.27 -3.24 -4.96
N LEU A 118 -5.55 -1.95 -4.78
CA LEU A 118 -5.62 -0.97 -5.86
C LEU A 118 -4.27 -0.61 -6.46
N LEU A 119 -3.21 -0.72 -5.65
CA LEU A 119 -1.87 -0.29 -6.04
C LEU A 119 -0.87 -1.44 -5.84
N THR A 120 0.09 -1.50 -6.75
CA THR A 120 1.30 -2.31 -6.60
C THR A 120 2.48 -1.53 -7.17
N TYR A 121 3.70 -1.88 -6.77
CA TYR A 121 4.91 -1.12 -7.07
C TYR A 121 5.94 -2.02 -7.75
N GLY A 122 6.41 -1.57 -8.92
CA GLY A 122 7.57 -2.11 -9.63
C GLY A 122 8.68 -1.06 -9.77
N TYR A 123 9.80 -1.43 -10.37
CA TYR A 123 10.93 -0.54 -10.60
C TYR A 123 11.27 -0.37 -12.09
N ILE A 124 11.86 0.78 -12.45
CA ILE A 124 12.32 1.07 -13.82
C ILE A 124 13.78 0.65 -14.02
N ARG A 125 14.71 1.21 -13.21
CA ARG A 125 16.16 0.93 -13.33
C ARG A 125 16.65 -0.11 -12.32
N ARG A 126 16.43 0.15 -11.03
CA ARG A 126 16.83 -0.72 -9.91
C ARG A 126 15.75 -0.77 -8.83
N PRO A 127 15.63 -1.88 -8.08
CA PRO A 127 14.66 -1.97 -7.00
C PRO A 127 14.99 -0.97 -5.88
N LEU A 128 13.96 -0.26 -5.40
CA LEU A 128 14.03 0.63 -4.22
C LEU A 128 13.66 -0.10 -2.93
N ALA A 129 12.99 -1.25 -3.05
CA ALA A 129 12.63 -2.09 -1.92
C ALA A 129 12.84 -3.57 -2.29
N PRO A 130 13.27 -4.41 -1.32
CA PRO A 130 13.36 -5.85 -1.52
C PRO A 130 12.06 -6.45 -2.07
N GLY A 131 12.22 -7.32 -3.08
CA GLY A 131 11.11 -8.04 -3.71
C GLY A 131 10.28 -7.25 -4.74
N GLN A 132 10.74 -6.09 -5.22
CA GLN A 132 10.09 -5.38 -6.33
C GLN A 132 10.36 -6.09 -7.67
N TRP A 133 9.36 -6.09 -8.54
CA TRP A 133 9.47 -6.59 -9.92
C TRP A 133 9.90 -5.45 -10.86
N PRO A 134 10.62 -5.74 -11.97
CA PRO A 134 10.74 -4.79 -13.06
C PRO A 134 9.33 -4.40 -13.54
N ILE A 135 9.08 -3.11 -13.75
CA ILE A 135 7.73 -2.60 -14.05
C ILE A 135 7.15 -3.22 -15.33
N LYS A 136 7.99 -3.43 -16.36
CA LYS A 136 7.59 -4.08 -17.61
C LYS A 136 7.09 -5.52 -17.37
N ARG A 137 7.81 -6.29 -16.55
CA ARG A 137 7.42 -7.68 -16.20
C ARG A 137 6.15 -7.68 -15.36
N LEU A 138 6.06 -6.82 -14.34
CA LEU A 138 4.87 -6.72 -13.48
C LEU A 138 3.61 -6.38 -14.29
N ALA A 139 3.69 -5.36 -15.14
CA ALA A 139 2.57 -4.93 -15.98
C ALA A 139 2.15 -6.02 -16.98
N ALA A 140 3.10 -6.70 -17.61
CA ALA A 140 2.81 -7.80 -18.53
C ALA A 140 2.11 -8.96 -17.81
N THR A 141 2.54 -9.31 -16.60
CA THR A 141 1.92 -10.39 -15.80
C THR A 141 0.52 -10.02 -15.34
N LEU A 142 0.27 -8.77 -14.93
CA LEU A 142 -1.04 -8.31 -14.48
C LEU A 142 -2.11 -8.29 -15.59
N LYS A 143 -1.71 -8.10 -16.85
CA LYS A 143 -2.62 -8.14 -18.01
C LYS A 143 -3.06 -9.56 -18.37
N LYS A 144 -2.35 -10.59 -17.92
CA LYS A 144 -2.73 -11.99 -18.18
C LYS A 144 -3.90 -12.37 -17.26
N PRO A 145 -4.90 -13.10 -17.75
CA PRO A 145 -5.93 -13.71 -16.91
C PRO A 145 -5.28 -14.52 -15.78
N ALA A 146 -5.92 -14.60 -14.62
CA ALA A 146 -5.45 -15.46 -13.55
C ALA A 146 -5.53 -16.92 -14.01
N THR A 147 -4.43 -17.46 -14.55
CA THR A 147 -4.28 -18.90 -14.76
C THR A 147 -4.15 -19.55 -13.39
N SER A 148 -4.86 -20.65 -13.17
CA SER A 148 -4.97 -21.44 -11.93
C SER A 148 -3.66 -22.10 -11.44
N GLY A 149 -2.50 -21.58 -11.84
CA GLY A 149 -1.18 -22.08 -11.45
C GLY A 149 -0.33 -20.98 -10.84
N LEU A 150 0.38 -21.31 -9.76
CA LEU A 150 1.41 -20.50 -9.13
C LEU A 150 2.31 -19.89 -10.21
N VAL A 151 2.47 -18.55 -10.19
CA VAL A 151 3.46 -17.90 -11.03
C VAL A 151 4.83 -18.42 -10.60
N PRO A 152 5.61 -19.06 -11.49
CA PRO A 152 6.93 -19.54 -11.13
C PRO A 152 7.79 -18.33 -10.73
N LEU A 153 8.46 -18.45 -9.58
CA LEU A 153 9.39 -17.45 -9.07
C LEU A 153 10.55 -17.25 -10.06
#